data_AF-A0A420NLK0-F1
#
_entry.id   AF-A0A420NLK0-F1
#
_cell.length_a   1.000
_cell.length_b   1.000
_cell.length_c   1.000
_cell.angle_alpha   90.00
_cell.angle_beta   90.00
_cell.angle_gamma   90.00
#
_symmetry.space_group_name_H-M   'P 1'
#
loop_
_entity.id
_entity.type
_entity.pdbx_description
1 polymer ?
#
loop_
_entity_poly.entity_id
_entity_poly.type
_entity_poly.pdbx_seq_one_letter_code
_entity_poly.pdbx_strand_id
1 'polypeptide(L)'
;MEIAPLQVYVSALVFSPTRSLVRELFEEEEPDWIVLKPSVELDWNSCLQTLEGHDSWVTSMVFSADSQRLASGSDDGTIKVWDAATGKCVHTLEGHSDSVTSMVFSADNQWLASGSNDRAVKVWDAASVRHK
;
A
#
# COMPACT_ATOMS: atom_id res chain seq x y z
N MET A 1 -39.24 3.09 12.74
CA MET A 1 -37.88 3.44 13.23
C MET A 1 -37.20 2.13 13.54
N GLU A 2 -36.28 1.73 12.67
CA GLU A 2 -35.55 0.49 12.77
C GLU A 2 -34.45 0.68 13.83
N ILE A 3 -34.64 0.07 14.99
CA ILE A 3 -33.66 0.11 16.09
C ILE A 3 -32.60 -0.93 15.71
N ALA A 4 -31.54 -0.49 15.05
CA ALA A 4 -30.34 -1.33 14.94
C ALA A 4 -29.85 -1.66 16.37
N PRO A 5 -29.45 -2.90 16.66
CA PRO A 5 -29.03 -3.29 17.99
C PRO A 5 -27.84 -2.43 18.43
N LEU A 6 -27.87 -1.95 19.68
CA LEU A 6 -26.84 -1.12 20.34
C LEU A 6 -25.40 -1.58 20.08
N GLN A 7 -25.20 -2.87 19.82
CA GLN A 7 -23.90 -3.47 19.45
C GLN A 7 -23.24 -2.83 18.22
N VAL A 8 -24.01 -2.35 17.24
CA VAL A 8 -23.46 -1.77 16.00
C VAL A 8 -22.84 -0.39 16.26
N TYR A 9 -23.44 0.43 17.13
CA TYR A 9 -22.90 1.76 17.47
C TYR A 9 -21.63 1.66 18.33
N VAL A 10 -21.60 0.73 19.28
CA VAL A 10 -20.45 0.57 20.20
C VAL A 10 -19.19 0.12 19.46
N SER A 11 -19.32 -0.74 18.45
CA SER A 11 -18.16 -1.18 17.66
C SER A 11 -17.53 -0.04 16.85
N ALA A 12 -18.34 0.79 16.18
CA ALA A 12 -17.82 1.94 15.45
C ALA A 12 -17.09 2.95 16.37
N LEU A 13 -17.63 3.19 17.57
CA LEU A 13 -17.03 4.11 18.54
C LEU A 13 -15.65 3.63 19.01
N VAL A 14 -15.58 2.38 19.47
CA VAL A 14 -14.40 1.80 20.15
C VAL A 14 -13.24 1.57 19.19
N PHE A 15 -13.53 1.32 17.91
CA PHE A 15 -12.52 1.12 16.86
C PHE A 15 -12.25 2.36 16.00
N SER A 16 -12.87 3.51 16.32
CA SER A 16 -12.58 4.77 15.64
C SER A 16 -11.30 5.42 16.20
N PRO A 17 -10.52 6.14 15.37
CA PRO A 17 -9.36 6.90 15.82
C PRO A 17 -9.70 7.86 16.95
N THR A 18 -8.75 8.06 17.86
CA THR A 18 -8.93 8.82 19.12
C THR A 18 -9.34 10.28 18.93
N ARG A 19 -9.06 10.87 17.76
CA ARG A 19 -9.45 12.24 17.38
C ARG A 19 -10.46 12.28 16.24
N SER A 20 -11.09 11.15 15.91
CA SER A 20 -12.12 11.14 14.89
C SER A 20 -13.38 11.88 15.37
N LEU A 21 -14.14 12.44 14.42
CA LEU A 21 -15.42 13.10 14.72
C LEU A 21 -16.40 12.18 15.45
N VAL A 22 -16.35 10.87 15.18
CA VAL A 22 -17.14 9.86 15.88
C VAL A 22 -16.78 9.81 17.37
N ARG A 23 -15.48 9.90 17.69
CA ARG A 23 -14.98 9.92 19.07
C ARG A 23 -15.39 11.20 19.81
N GLU A 24 -15.38 12.35 19.12
CA GLU A 24 -15.78 13.64 19.68
C GLU A 24 -17.29 13.74 19.92
N LEU A 25 -18.11 13.31 18.94
CA LEU A 25 -19.57 13.47 19.01
C LEU A 25 -20.26 12.52 19.99
N PHE A 26 -19.62 11.39 20.30
CA PHE A 26 -20.22 10.30 21.06
C PHE A 26 -19.33 9.87 22.25
N GLU A 27 -18.49 10.77 22.77
CA GLU A 27 -17.61 10.52 23.92
C GLU A 27 -18.39 10.00 25.15
N GLU A 28 -19.58 10.56 25.38
CA GLU A 28 -20.48 10.19 26.49
C GLU A 28 -21.23 8.85 26.29
N GLU A 29 -21.19 8.29 25.08
CA GLU A 29 -21.83 7.00 24.76
C GLU A 29 -20.83 5.82 24.89
N GLU A 30 -19.60 6.09 25.34
CA GLU A 30 -18.58 5.05 25.54
C GLU A 30 -18.94 4.18 26.76
N PRO A 31 -19.13 2.86 26.61
CA PRO A 31 -19.60 2.04 27.72
C PRO A 31 -18.53 1.82 28.81
N ASP A 32 -18.88 2.10 30.05
CA ASP A 32 -18.02 1.94 31.24
C ASP A 32 -17.46 0.52 31.45
N TRP A 33 -18.11 -0.50 30.88
CA TRP A 33 -17.69 -1.89 31.00
C TRP A 33 -16.52 -2.26 30.06
N ILE A 34 -16.12 -1.36 29.15
CA ILE A 34 -14.94 -1.53 28.30
C ILE A 34 -13.71 -1.04 29.06
N VAL A 35 -13.11 -1.96 29.82
CA VAL A 35 -11.93 -1.68 30.66
C VAL A 35 -10.64 -1.65 29.82
N LEU A 36 -10.62 -2.35 28.68
CA LEU A 36 -9.47 -2.44 27.78
C LEU A 36 -9.85 -1.86 26.42
N LYS A 37 -9.36 -0.66 26.12
CA LYS A 37 -9.53 -0.04 24.82
C LYS A 37 -8.53 -0.64 23.82
N PRO A 38 -8.96 -0.98 22.59
CA PRO A 38 -8.03 -1.37 21.56
C PRO A 38 -7.05 -0.21 21.26
N SER A 39 -5.82 -0.54 20.91
CA SER A 39 -4.88 0.47 20.39
C SER A 39 -5.34 0.89 19.01
N VAL A 40 -5.93 2.08 18.91
CA VAL A 40 -6.39 2.70 17.67
C VAL A 40 -5.58 3.97 17.42
N GLU A 41 -5.32 4.28 16.15
CA GLU A 41 -4.57 5.47 15.72
C GLU A 41 -5.21 6.78 16.21
N LEU A 42 -4.42 7.86 16.19
CA LEU A 42 -4.91 9.19 16.60
C LEU A 42 -5.96 9.71 15.62
N ASP A 43 -5.67 9.63 14.34
CA ASP A 43 -6.49 10.20 13.28
C ASP A 43 -6.80 9.10 12.26
N TRP A 44 -7.79 9.31 11.39
CA TRP A 44 -7.87 8.54 10.15
C TRP A 44 -6.74 9.02 9.24
N ASN A 45 -5.52 8.51 9.45
CA ASN A 45 -4.42 8.94 8.61
C ASN A 45 -4.61 8.33 7.23
N SER A 46 -4.96 9.16 6.24
CA SER A 46 -5.27 8.70 4.88
C SER A 46 -4.02 8.25 4.12
N CYS A 47 -2.84 8.73 4.51
CA CYS A 47 -1.56 8.33 3.97
C CYS A 47 -0.78 7.52 5.00
N LEU A 48 -0.76 6.19 4.83
CA LEU A 48 -0.02 5.28 5.70
C LEU A 48 1.49 5.40 5.46
N GLN A 49 1.92 5.60 4.21
CA GLN A 49 3.32 5.67 3.84
C GLN A 49 3.54 6.39 2.51
N THR A 50 4.67 7.09 2.37
CA THR A 50 5.16 7.65 1.11
C THR A 50 6.46 6.95 0.72
N LEU A 51 6.55 6.48 -0.52
CA LEU A 51 7.70 5.77 -1.06
C LEU A 51 8.46 6.70 -2.02
N GLU A 52 9.55 7.29 -1.54
CA GLU A 52 10.36 8.22 -2.30
C GLU A 52 11.60 7.52 -2.88
N GLY A 53 11.97 7.86 -4.12
CA GLY A 53 13.23 7.39 -4.70
C GLY A 53 13.28 7.29 -6.22
N HIS A 54 12.18 7.50 -6.95
CA HIS A 54 12.20 7.71 -8.40
C HIS A 54 12.68 9.12 -8.74
N ASP A 55 13.38 9.25 -9.87
CA ASP A 55 13.93 10.53 -10.34
C ASP A 55 12.99 11.26 -11.32
N SER A 56 11.84 10.64 -11.65
CA SER A 56 10.80 11.21 -12.49
C SER A 56 9.41 10.72 -12.06
N TRP A 57 8.38 11.04 -12.84
CA TRP A 57 6.99 10.64 -12.56
C TRP A 57 6.85 9.13 -12.43
N VAL A 58 6.09 8.71 -11.43
CA VAL A 58 5.64 7.32 -11.29
C VAL A 58 4.44 7.12 -12.20
N THR A 59 4.57 6.23 -13.16
CA THR A 59 3.61 6.02 -14.26
C THR A 59 2.81 4.75 -14.12
N SER A 60 3.30 3.77 -13.35
CA SER A 60 2.63 2.49 -13.14
C SER A 60 2.95 1.92 -11.76
N MET A 61 2.03 1.13 -11.21
CA MET A 61 2.23 0.44 -9.94
C MET A 61 1.47 -0.88 -9.88
N VAL A 62 2.02 -1.88 -9.18
CA VAL A 62 1.37 -3.19 -9.00
C VAL A 62 1.82 -3.86 -7.71
N PHE A 63 0.88 -4.44 -6.97
CA PHE A 63 1.19 -5.31 -5.82
C PHE A 63 1.48 -6.74 -6.30
N SER A 64 2.39 -7.42 -5.60
CA SER A 64 2.52 -8.88 -5.71
C SER A 64 1.25 -9.56 -5.21
N ALA A 65 0.98 -10.80 -5.67
CA ALA A 65 -0.23 -11.53 -5.29
C ALA A 65 -0.29 -11.88 -3.79
N ASP A 66 0.86 -11.90 -3.11
CA ASP A 66 0.96 -12.10 -1.66
C ASP A 66 0.94 -10.78 -0.85
N SER A 67 0.80 -9.64 -1.56
CA SER A 67 0.82 -8.28 -1.01
C SER A 67 2.07 -7.92 -0.21
N GLN A 68 3.14 -8.72 -0.29
CA GLN A 68 4.39 -8.44 0.44
C GLN A 68 5.25 -7.41 -0.28
N ARG A 69 5.03 -7.21 -1.58
CA ARG A 69 5.81 -6.31 -2.42
C ARG A 69 4.94 -5.41 -3.24
N LEU A 70 5.41 -4.18 -3.43
CA LEU A 70 4.88 -3.24 -4.40
C LEU A 70 5.97 -3.00 -5.45
N ALA A 71 5.61 -2.99 -6.73
CA ALA A 71 6.48 -2.50 -7.79
C ALA A 71 5.94 -1.17 -8.31
N SER A 72 6.84 -0.19 -8.53
CA SER A 72 6.54 1.08 -9.19
C SER A 72 7.42 1.25 -10.43
N GLY A 73 6.82 1.67 -11.54
CA GLY A 73 7.51 1.99 -12.79
C GLY A 73 7.45 3.50 -13.03
N SER A 74 8.49 4.05 -13.65
CA SER A 74 8.63 5.50 -13.82
C SER A 74 9.07 5.90 -15.23
N ASP A 75 8.83 7.17 -15.55
CA ASP A 75 9.42 7.91 -16.66
C ASP A 75 10.96 7.94 -16.63
N ASP A 76 11.59 7.65 -15.49
CA ASP A 76 13.05 7.51 -15.38
C ASP A 76 13.60 6.20 -16.00
N GLY A 77 12.72 5.33 -16.53
CA GLY A 77 13.09 4.06 -17.14
C GLY A 77 13.41 2.95 -16.14
N THR A 78 13.23 3.20 -14.84
CA THR A 78 13.47 2.23 -13.78
C THR A 78 12.17 1.63 -13.24
N ILE A 79 12.30 0.46 -12.64
CA ILE A 79 11.27 -0.15 -11.81
C ILE A 79 11.83 -0.33 -10.41
N LYS A 80 11.16 0.18 -9.38
CA LYS A 80 11.53 -0.05 -7.99
C LYS A 80 10.59 -1.06 -7.36
N VAL A 81 11.16 -2.01 -6.62
CA VAL A 81 10.41 -2.99 -5.84
C VAL A 81 10.60 -2.67 -4.37
N TRP A 82 9.48 -2.50 -3.68
CA TRP A 82 9.38 -2.08 -2.30
C TRP A 82 8.87 -3.23 -1.45
N ASP A 83 9.39 -3.34 -0.24
CA ASP A 83 8.76 -4.13 0.81
C ASP A 83 7.50 -3.37 1.27
N ALA A 84 6.32 -3.98 1.16
CA ALA A 84 5.05 -3.27 1.36
C ALA A 84 4.80 -2.90 2.84
N ALA A 85 5.39 -3.64 3.78
CA ALA A 85 5.19 -3.43 5.21
C ALA A 85 6.11 -2.34 5.78
N THR A 86 7.33 -2.24 5.25
CA THR A 86 8.35 -1.30 5.72
C THR A 86 8.55 -0.11 4.77
N GLY A 87 8.09 -0.24 3.53
CA GLY A 87 8.31 0.67 2.39
C GLY A 87 9.77 0.91 2.05
N LYS A 88 10.66 -0.01 2.42
CA LYS A 88 12.05 0.03 1.95
C LYS A 88 12.11 -0.39 0.49
N CYS A 89 12.83 0.37 -0.32
CA CYS A 89 13.21 -0.06 -1.67
C CYS A 89 14.18 -1.25 -1.55
N VAL A 90 13.72 -2.43 -1.92
CA VAL A 90 14.53 -3.66 -1.87
C VAL A 90 15.37 -3.77 -3.14
N HIS A 91 14.81 -3.33 -4.26
CA HIS A 91 15.42 -3.49 -5.57
C HIS A 91 15.11 -2.33 -6.52
N THR A 92 16.08 -2.00 -7.37
CA THR A 92 15.89 -1.13 -8.54
C THR A 92 16.28 -1.93 -9.78
N LEU A 93 15.34 -2.07 -10.71
CA LEU A 93 15.51 -2.76 -11.98
C LEU A 93 15.74 -1.71 -13.05
N GLU A 94 16.95 -1.72 -13.59
CA GLU A 94 17.38 -0.84 -14.66
C GLU A 94 17.42 -1.60 -15.98
N GLY A 95 17.12 -0.91 -17.07
CA GLY A 95 17.35 -1.46 -18.41
C GLY A 95 16.28 -1.12 -19.44
N HIS A 96 15.15 -0.53 -19.04
CA HIS A 96 14.32 0.21 -20.00
C HIS A 96 14.99 1.54 -20.32
N SER A 97 14.93 1.96 -21.58
CA SER A 97 15.53 3.23 -22.02
C SER A 97 14.52 4.37 -22.14
N ASP A 98 13.27 4.14 -21.73
CA ASP A 98 12.15 5.08 -21.77
C ASP A 98 11.11 4.67 -20.71
N SER A 99 10.08 5.49 -20.52
CA SER A 99 9.03 5.36 -19.51
C SER A 99 8.44 3.95 -19.41
N VAL A 100 8.37 3.42 -18.19
CA VAL A 100 7.69 2.17 -17.88
C VAL A 100 6.20 2.44 -17.71
N THR A 101 5.39 2.02 -18.67
CA THR A 101 3.96 2.38 -18.73
C THR A 101 3.04 1.32 -18.13
N SER A 102 3.51 0.09 -17.97
CA SER A 102 2.69 -1.02 -17.45
C SER A 102 3.54 -2.08 -16.77
N MET A 103 2.98 -2.72 -15.74
CA MET A 103 3.63 -3.80 -15.01
C MET A 103 2.62 -4.83 -14.49
N VAL A 104 3.07 -6.08 -14.32
CA VAL A 104 2.27 -7.15 -13.71
C VAL A 104 3.16 -8.19 -13.04
N PHE A 105 2.81 -8.60 -11.82
CA PHE A 105 3.39 -9.80 -11.19
C PHE A 105 2.68 -11.06 -11.70
N SER A 106 3.43 -12.13 -11.89
CA SER A 106 2.84 -13.46 -12.05
C SER A 106 2.12 -13.88 -10.77
N ALA A 107 1.09 -14.72 -10.89
CA ALA A 107 0.28 -15.16 -9.75
C ALA A 107 1.09 -15.95 -8.69
N ASP A 108 2.19 -16.58 -9.09
CA ASP A 108 3.13 -17.28 -8.22
C ASP A 108 4.26 -16.38 -7.68
N ASN A 109 4.22 -15.07 -7.96
CA ASN A 109 5.20 -14.06 -7.56
C ASN A 109 6.65 -14.35 -7.99
N GLN A 110 6.87 -15.21 -8.99
CA GLN A 110 8.21 -15.52 -9.51
C GLN A 110 8.67 -14.52 -10.57
N TRP A 111 7.75 -13.88 -11.28
CA TRP A 111 8.06 -13.01 -12.39
C TRP A 111 7.38 -11.65 -12.24
N LEU A 112 8.08 -10.61 -12.66
CA LEU A 112 7.51 -9.31 -12.94
C LEU A 112 7.68 -9.05 -14.44
N ALA A 113 6.59 -8.73 -15.15
CA ALA A 113 6.65 -8.28 -16.52
C ALA A 113 6.42 -6.77 -16.58
N SER A 114 7.12 -6.07 -17.45
CA SER A 114 6.99 -4.63 -17.67
C SER A 114 6.98 -4.27 -19.15
N GLY A 115 6.13 -3.30 -19.51
CA GLY A 115 6.10 -2.68 -20.84
C GLY A 115 6.56 -1.23 -20.77
N SER A 116 7.29 -0.78 -21.80
CA SER A 116 7.84 0.57 -21.87
C SER A 116 7.66 1.19 -23.27
N ASN A 117 7.74 2.52 -23.31
CA ASN A 117 7.80 3.31 -24.55
C ASN A 117 9.06 3.01 -25.39
N ASP A 118 10.06 2.32 -24.82
CA ASP A 118 11.25 1.83 -25.53
C ASP A 118 10.95 0.70 -26.54
N ARG A 119 9.68 0.33 -26.67
CA ARG A 119 9.15 -0.72 -27.55
C ARG A 119 9.56 -2.13 -27.13
N ALA A 120 9.93 -2.32 -25.87
CA ALA A 120 10.25 -3.62 -25.30
C ALA A 120 9.29 -4.01 -24.17
N VAL A 121 9.11 -5.32 -24.04
CA VAL A 121 8.61 -5.96 -22.82
C VAL A 121 9.78 -6.68 -22.16
N LYS A 122 9.97 -6.47 -20.87
CA LYS A 122 10.99 -7.17 -20.08
C LYS A 122 10.33 -8.04 -19.03
N VAL A 123 10.96 -9.18 -18.76
CA VAL A 123 10.56 -10.11 -17.70
C VAL A 123 11.71 -10.21 -16.72
N TRP A 124 11.40 -9.99 -15.45
CA TRP A 124 12.35 -9.94 -14.35
C TRP A 124 12.06 -11.09 -13.40
N ASP A 125 13.12 -11.74 -12.92
CA ASP A 125 13.01 -12.68 -11.81
C ASP A 125 12.68 -11.87 -10.54
N ALA A 126 11.48 -12.08 -10.01
CA ALA A 126 11.04 -11.42 -8.79
C ALA A 126 11.72 -12.03 -7.55
N ALA A 127 12.10 -13.31 -7.55
CA ALA A 127 12.77 -13.97 -6.42
C ALA A 127 14.26 -13.60 -6.31
N SER A 128 14.89 -13.25 -7.43
CA SER A 128 16.26 -12.76 -7.49
C SER A 128 16.37 -11.56 -8.41
N VAL A 129 16.16 -10.37 -7.86
CA VAL A 129 16.77 -9.18 -8.44
C VAL A 129 18.27 -9.24 -8.11
N ARG A 130 19.01 -10.01 -8.92
CA ARG A 130 20.46 -10.05 -8.88
C ARG A 130 21.01 -9.10 -9.93
N HIS A 131 21.87 -8.21 -9.46
CA HIS A 131 22.86 -7.48 -10.26
C HIS A 131 23.52 -8.42 -11.26
N LYS A 132 23.57 -7.99 -12.52
CA LYS A 132 24.67 -8.33 -13.42
C LYS A 132 25.50 -7.07 -13.65
#